data_AF-A0A7S9GWH2-F1
#
_entry.id   AF-A0A7S9GWH2-F1
#
_cell.length_a   1.000
_cell.length_b   1.000
_cell.length_c   1.000
_cell.angle_alpha   90.00
_cell.angle_beta   90.00
_cell.angle_gamma   90.00
#
_symmetry.space_group_name_H-M   'P 1'
#
loop_
_entity.id
_entity.type
_entity.pdbx_description
1 polymer ?
#
loop_
_entity_poly.entity_id
_entity_poly.type
_entity_poly.pdbx_seq_one_letter_code
_entity_poly.pdbx_strand_id
1 'polypeptide(L)' 'MARAALNLGVREVAEAASVSTNTITRLERGEELLPRTVADIRAAFEAAGVVFLEDGELIDGGAGVRLARK' A
#
# COMPACT_ATOMS: atom_id res chain seq x y z
N MET A 1 3.95 4.78 -0.05
CA MET A 1 3.02 5.87 0.31
C MET A 1 1.64 5.65 -0.32
N ALA A 2 0.94 4.56 0.01
CA ALA A 2 -0.41 4.28 -0.52
C ALA A 2 -1.50 4.97 0.32
N ARG A 3 -1.35 4.92 1.65
CA ARG A 3 -2.28 5.53 2.61
C ARG A 3 -2.54 7.01 2.36
N ALA A 4 -1.50 7.80 2.08
CA ALA A 4 -1.62 9.22 1.80
C ALA A 4 -2.40 9.51 0.50
N ALA A 5 -2.22 8.67 -0.54
CA ALA A 5 -2.94 8.81 -1.80
C ALA A 5 -4.45 8.56 -1.63
N LEU A 6 -4.83 7.70 -0.69
CA LEU A 6 -6.22 7.39 -0.36
C LEU A 6 -6.80 8.24 0.79
N ASN A 7 -6.03 9.19 1.35
CA ASN A 7 -6.39 9.96 2.53
C ASN A 7 -6.84 9.10 3.73
N LEU A 8 -6.26 7.90 3.89
CA LEU A 8 -6.60 6.99 4.97
C LEU A 8 -5.75 7.25 6.24
N GLY A 9 -6.34 7.02 7.40
CA GLY A 9 -5.66 6.97 8.68
C GLY A 9 -5.01 5.61 8.95
N VAL A 10 -4.06 5.57 9.90
CA VAL A 10 -3.39 4.31 10.31
C VAL A 10 -4.39 3.29 10.87
N ARG A 11 -5.42 3.76 11.59
CA ARG A 11 -6.48 2.91 12.15
C ARG A 11 -7.33 2.24 11.07
N GLU A 12 -7.73 3.02 10.06
CA GLU A 12 -8.57 2.52 8.96
C GLU A 12 -7.85 1.45 8.14
N VAL A 13 -6.56 1.66 7.84
CA VAL A 13 -5.74 0.65 7.14
C VAL A 13 -5.56 -0.60 7.99
N ALA A 14 -5.32 -0.44 9.30
CA ALA A 14 -5.13 -1.57 10.21
C ALA A 14 -6.39 -2.43 10.31
N GLU A 15 -7.57 -1.80 10.38
CA GLU A 15 -8.86 -2.48 10.38
C GLU A 15 -9.10 -3.21 9.05
N ALA A 16 -8.91 -2.53 7.92
CA ALA A 16 -9.10 -3.12 6.59
C ALA A 16 -8.17 -4.31 6.32
N ALA A 17 -6.93 -4.27 6.82
CA ALA A 17 -5.97 -5.36 6.69
C ALA A 17 -6.05 -6.39 7.83
N SER A 18 -6.94 -6.21 8.81
CA SER A 18 -7.06 -7.07 10.00
C SER A 18 -5.73 -7.25 10.78
N VAL A 19 -4.97 -6.16 10.92
CA VAL A 19 -3.69 -6.12 11.66
C VAL A 19 -3.71 -5.06 12.77
N SER A 20 -2.68 -5.06 13.62
CA SER A 20 -2.54 -3.99 14.61
C SER A 20 -2.11 -2.67 13.96
N THR A 21 -2.49 -1.54 14.56
CA THR A 21 -1.99 -0.21 14.14
C THR A 21 -0.46 -0.12 14.23
N ASN A 22 0.16 -0.81 15.19
CA ASN A 22 1.61 -0.90 15.31
C ASN A 22 2.23 -1.60 14.08
N THR A 23 1.57 -2.64 13.55
CA THR A 23 2.03 -3.32 12.32
C THR A 23 2.12 -2.35 11.14
N ILE A 24 1.12 -1.47 10.98
CA ILE A 24 1.14 -0.44 9.93
C ILE A 24 2.28 0.56 10.16
N THR A 25 2.46 1.04 11.40
CA THR A 25 3.58 1.95 11.73
C THR A 25 4.94 1.32 11.46
N ARG A 26 5.13 0.03 11.78
CA ARG A 26 6.36 -0.73 11.49
C ARG A 26 6.60 -0.87 9.99
N LEU A 27 5.57 -1.17 9.22
CA LEU A 27 5.65 -1.18 7.75
C LEU A 27 6.10 0.19 7.22
N GLU A 28 5.50 1.29 7.69
CA GLU A 28 5.85 2.65 7.26
C GLU A 28 7.27 3.06 7.65
N ARG A 29 7.82 2.48 8.72
CA ARG A 29 9.23 2.65 9.13
C ARG A 29 10.21 1.81 8.31
N GLY A 30 9.72 0.92 7.44
CA GLY A 30 10.55 0.03 6.64
C GLY A 30 11.06 -1.20 7.40
N GLU A 31 10.42 -1.56 8.52
CA GLU A 31 10.76 -2.80 9.22
C GLU A 31 10.25 -4.02 8.45
N GLU A 32 11.00 -5.11 8.56
CA GLU A 32 10.60 -6.38 7.95
C GLU A 32 9.39 -6.98 8.67
N LEU A 33 8.39 -7.37 7.89
CA LEU A 33 7.17 -8.03 8.34
C LEU A 33 7.06 -9.40 7.68
N LEU A 34 6.22 -10.26 8.24
CA LEU A 34 5.92 -11.55 7.65
C LEU A 34 5.31 -11.37 6.24
N PRO A 35 5.68 -12.20 5.25
CA PRO A 35 5.16 -12.08 3.89
C PRO A 35 3.64 -12.07 3.81
N ARG A 36 2.96 -12.88 4.64
CA ARG A 36 1.50 -12.89 4.76
C ARG A 36 0.94 -11.53 5.20
N THR A 37 1.56 -10.90 6.19
CA THR A 37 1.12 -9.58 6.69
C THR A 37 1.28 -8.50 5.63
N VAL A 38 2.37 -8.55 4.85
CA VAL A 38 2.57 -7.63 3.72
C VAL A 38 1.49 -7.86 2.66
N ALA A 39 1.15 -9.12 2.35
CA ALA A 39 0.09 -9.46 1.41
C ALA A 39 -1.29 -8.98 1.87
N ASP A 40 -1.64 -9.16 3.15
CA ASP A 40 -2.92 -8.68 3.71
C ASP A 40 -3.03 -7.15 3.62
N ILE A 41 -1.95 -6.42 3.91
CA ILE A 41 -1.91 -4.95 3.79
C ILE A 41 -1.99 -4.51 2.33
N ARG A 42 -1.29 -5.20 1.41
CA ARG A 42 -1.37 -4.93 -0.04
C ARG A 42 -2.80 -5.10 -0.53
N ALA A 43 -3.45 -6.20 -0.18
CA ALA A 43 -4.83 -6.48 -0.56
C ALA A 43 -5.83 -5.43 -0.03
N ALA A 44 -5.62 -4.93 1.19
CA ALA A 44 -6.46 -3.86 1.75
C ALA A 44 -6.35 -2.55 0.93
N PHE A 45 -5.16 -2.18 0.49
CA PHE A 45 -4.96 -1.03 -0.39
C PHE A 45 -5.55 -1.26 -1.79
N GLU A 46 -5.44 -2.47 -2.32
CA GLU A 46 -6.05 -2.82 -3.61
C GLU A 46 -7.57 -2.77 -3.58
N ALA A 47 -8.18 -3.29 -2.52
CA ALA A 47 -9.62 -3.17 -2.29
C ALA A 47 -10.08 -1.70 -2.15
N ALA A 48 -9.21 -0.82 -1.67
CA ALA A 48 -9.46 0.62 -1.58
C ALA A 48 -9.15 1.39 -2.88
N GLY A 49 -8.74 0.70 -3.96
CA GLY A 49 -8.55 1.28 -5.28
C GLY A 49 -7.11 1.65 -5.65
N VAL A 50 -6.12 1.24 -4.86
CA VAL A 50 -4.70 1.36 -5.24
C VAL A 50 -4.32 0.20 -6.15
N VAL A 51 -3.58 0.48 -7.22
CA VAL A 51 -2.95 -0.56 -8.03
C VAL A 51 -1.45 -0.49 -7.80
N PHE A 52 -0.87 -1.58 -7.30
CA PHE A 52 0.59 -1.70 -7.17
C PHE A 52 1.16 -2.25 -8.47
N LEU A 53 2.16 -1.54 -9.00
CA LEU A 53 2.88 -1.93 -10.20
C LEU A 53 4.15 -2.69 -9.81
N GLU A 54 4.42 -3.78 -10.51
CA GLU A 54 5.73 -4.41 -10.49
C GLU A 54 6.73 -3.62 -11.36
N ASP A 55 8.03 -3.91 -11.22
CA ASP A 55 9.04 -3.23 -12.03
C ASP A 55 8.81 -3.47 -13.53
N GLY A 56 8.87 -2.39 -14.31
CA GLY A 56 8.61 -2.41 -15.75
C GLY A 56 7.15 -2.51 -16.16
N GLU A 57 6.21 -2.66 -15.22
CA GLU A 57 4.79 -2.83 -15.54
C GLU A 57 4.13 -1.51 -16.02
N LEU A 58 3.23 -1.66 -16.98
CA LEU A 58 2.40 -0.61 -17.55
C LEU A 58 0.95 -1.08 -17.51
N ILE A 59 0.15 -0.44 -16.65
CA ILE A 59 -1.29 -0.72 -16.54
C ILE A 59 -2.03 0.56 -16.95
N ASP A 60 -3.11 0.40 -17.71
CA ASP A 60 -4.02 1.50 -18.03
C ASP A 60 -4.70 1.97 -16.73
N GLY A 61 -4.67 3.27 -16.49
CA GLY A 61 -5.10 3.87 -15.24
C GLY A 61 -5.43 5.34 -15.43
N GLY A 62 -6.28 5.89 -14.55
CA GLY A 62 -6.62 7.31 -14.56
C GLY A 62 -5.40 8.22 -14.38
N ALA A 63 -5.63 9.54 -14.33
CA ALA A 63 -4.55 10.52 -14.20
C ALA A 63 -3.61 10.19 -13.02
N GLY A 64 -2.32 10.00 -13.32
CA GLY A 64 -1.29 9.57 -12.36
C GLY A 64 0.11 10.05 -12.77
N VAL A 65 1.09 9.91 -11.86
CA VAL A 65 2.46 10.40 -12.07
C VAL A 65 3.43 9.23 -12.27
N ARG A 66 4.14 9.21 -13.41
CA ARG A 66 5.27 8.30 -13.66
C ARG A 66 6.53 9.12 -13.95
N LEU A 67 7.62 8.85 -13.25
CA LEU A 67 8.91 9.47 -13.52
C LEU A 67 9.60 8.74 -14.69
N ALA A 68 10.24 9.50 -15.57
CA ALA A 68 11.07 8.93 -16.64
C ALA A 68 12.34 8.30 -16.05
N ARG A 69 12.82 7.22 -16.67
CA ARG A 69 14.17 6.71 -16.38
C ARG A 69 15.20 7.72 -16.90
N LYS A 70 16.24 7.97 -16.11
CA LYS A 70 17.45 8.68 -16.57
C LYS A 70 18.39 7.71 -17.28
#